data_AF-A0A5W3NT95-F1
#
_entry.id   AF-A0A5W3NT95-F1
#
_cell.length_a   1.000
_cell.length_b   1.000
_cell.length_c   1.000
_cell.angle_alpha   90.00
_cell.angle_beta   90.00
_cell.angle_gamma   90.00
#
_symmetry.space_group_name_H-M   'P 1'
#
loop_
_entity.id
_entity.type
_entity.pdbx_description
1 polymer ?
#
loop_
_entity_poly.entity_id
_entity_poly.type
_entity_poly.pdbx_seq_one_letter_code
_entity_poly.pdbx_strand_id
1 'polypeptide(L)'
;VFGTGLIGAFIFHINGVKDREINKSAGEYASVTDVYNYYKYGELLRGGICHSVQLTAAISNGCIKNGKHNIFIIGDSYAAALFNGLSHYIDNKGSDYIISQMTDGNAPPLFVDGKDDLQRSVITLNNNRINEIKRVQPEVVLLTWSVRGTNGVHDKKLA
;
A
#
# COMPACT_ATOMS: atom_id res chain seq x y z
N VAL A 1 -25.60 -16.52 50.13
CA VAL A 1 -24.30 -17.00 49.58
C VAL A 1 -24.50 -18.03 48.46
N PHE A 2 -25.37 -19.04 48.60
CA PHE A 2 -25.67 -20.01 47.54
C PHE A 2 -26.42 -19.43 46.33
N GLY A 3 -27.42 -18.56 46.54
CA GLY A 3 -28.23 -17.99 45.45
C GLY A 3 -27.45 -17.06 44.50
N THR A 4 -26.49 -16.31 45.02
CA THR A 4 -25.61 -15.44 44.23
C THR A 4 -24.64 -16.22 43.34
N GLY A 5 -24.18 -17.40 43.81
CA GLY A 5 -23.35 -18.30 43.01
C GLY A 5 -24.10 -18.95 41.84
N LEU A 6 -25.36 -19.33 42.06
CA LEU A 6 -26.23 -19.90 41.02
C LEU A 6 -26.60 -18.88 39.94
N ILE A 7 -26.92 -17.64 40.33
CA ILE A 7 -27.17 -16.55 39.38
C ILE A 7 -25.91 -16.22 38.57
N GLY A 8 -24.73 -16.20 39.22
CA GLY A 8 -23.45 -16.00 38.53
C GLY A 8 -23.12 -17.10 37.54
N ALA A 9 -23.36 -18.37 37.90
CA ALA A 9 -23.17 -19.51 36.99
C ALA A 9 -24.15 -19.49 35.82
N PHE A 10 -25.41 -19.11 36.06
CA PHE A 10 -26.43 -18.98 35.01
C PHE A 10 -26.11 -17.84 34.03
N ILE A 11 -25.71 -16.67 34.53
CA ILE A 11 -25.25 -15.55 33.68
C ILE A 11 -23.99 -15.93 32.89
N PHE A 12 -23.06 -16.69 33.47
CA PHE A 12 -21.90 -17.23 32.74
C PHE A 12 -22.29 -18.29 31.69
N HIS A 13 -23.40 -18.99 31.85
CA HIS A 13 -23.85 -19.98 30.89
C HIS A 13 -24.65 -19.38 29.73
N ILE A 14 -25.41 -18.31 29.99
CA ILE A 14 -26.24 -17.62 28.98
C ILE A 14 -25.48 -16.50 28.27
N ASN A 15 -24.67 -15.72 29.00
CA ASN A 15 -23.91 -14.56 28.50
C ASN A 15 -22.42 -14.71 28.85
N GLY A 16 -21.92 -15.94 28.77
CA GLY A 16 -20.58 -16.29 29.19
C GLY A 16 -19.49 -15.54 28.47
N VAL A 17 -18.25 -15.73 28.94
CA VAL A 17 -17.06 -15.15 28.29
C VAL A 17 -17.09 -15.41 26.77
N LYS A 18 -17.55 -16.57 26.31
CA LYS A 18 -17.70 -16.93 24.89
C LYS A 18 -18.63 -16.02 24.07
N ASP A 19 -19.67 -15.42 24.66
CA ASP A 19 -20.65 -14.56 23.97
C ASP A 19 -20.30 -13.07 24.00
N ARG A 20 -19.20 -12.70 24.68
CA ARG A 20 -18.68 -11.32 24.66
C ARG A 20 -18.25 -10.97 23.24
N GLU A 21 -18.63 -9.80 22.73
CA GLU A 21 -18.25 -9.32 21.39
C GLU A 21 -16.75 -9.42 21.12
N ILE A 22 -15.91 -9.18 22.14
CA ILE A 22 -14.44 -9.34 22.07
C ILE A 22 -14.01 -10.74 21.63
N ASN A 23 -14.74 -11.80 22.00
CA ASN A 23 -14.40 -13.17 21.59
C ASN A 23 -14.95 -13.53 20.20
N LYS A 24 -16.01 -12.87 19.75
CA LYS A 24 -16.47 -12.97 18.35
C LYS A 24 -15.47 -12.26 17.42
N SER A 25 -15.06 -11.04 17.77
CA SER A 25 -14.05 -10.30 17.00
C SER A 25 -12.67 -10.96 17.07
N ALA A 26 -12.25 -11.49 18.22
CA ALA A 26 -10.98 -12.22 18.33
C ALA A 26 -10.96 -13.47 17.43
N GLY A 27 -12.09 -14.19 17.30
CA GLY A 27 -12.22 -15.29 16.36
C GLY A 27 -12.10 -14.85 14.90
N GLU A 28 -12.70 -13.71 14.53
CA GLU A 28 -12.58 -13.12 13.21
C GLU A 28 -11.13 -12.70 12.89
N TYR A 29 -10.46 -11.98 13.80
CA TYR A 29 -9.06 -11.60 13.61
C TYR A 29 -8.13 -12.82 13.56
N ALA A 30 -8.34 -13.79 14.44
CA ALA A 30 -7.54 -15.02 14.47
C ALA A 30 -7.76 -15.91 13.23
N SER A 31 -8.89 -15.76 12.52
CA SER A 31 -9.17 -16.49 11.29
C SER A 31 -8.37 -15.98 10.08
N VAL A 32 -7.84 -14.75 10.15
CA VAL A 32 -7.01 -14.18 9.08
C VAL A 32 -5.58 -14.71 9.19
N THR A 33 -5.33 -15.84 8.54
CA THR A 33 -4.03 -16.51 8.55
C THR A 33 -3.10 -16.08 7.40
N ASP A 34 -3.67 -15.57 6.30
CA ASP A 34 -2.94 -14.99 5.17
C ASP A 34 -3.49 -13.59 4.87
N VAL A 35 -2.78 -12.57 5.37
CA VAL A 35 -3.18 -11.18 5.21
C VAL A 35 -3.12 -10.69 3.76
N TYR A 36 -2.18 -11.18 2.96
CA TYR A 36 -2.02 -10.70 1.58
C TYR A 36 -3.16 -11.20 0.70
N ASN A 37 -3.57 -12.45 0.90
CA ASN A 37 -4.73 -13.01 0.24
C ASN A 37 -6.03 -12.39 0.77
N TYR A 38 -6.20 -12.31 2.10
CA TYR A 38 -7.41 -11.79 2.71
C TYR A 38 -7.72 -10.33 2.30
N TYR A 39 -6.71 -9.47 2.35
CA TYR A 39 -6.86 -8.06 1.96
C TYR A 39 -6.67 -7.81 0.46
N LYS A 40 -6.43 -8.87 -0.34
CA LYS A 40 -6.17 -8.76 -1.78
C LYS A 40 -5.08 -7.75 -2.11
N TYR A 41 -3.91 -7.92 -1.49
CA TYR A 41 -2.80 -6.97 -1.53
C TYR A 41 -2.41 -6.54 -2.96
N GLY A 42 -2.44 -7.47 -3.92
CA GLY A 42 -2.19 -7.16 -5.33
C GLY A 42 -3.17 -6.13 -5.89
N GLU A 43 -4.47 -6.27 -5.60
CA GLU A 43 -5.50 -5.32 -6.05
C GLU A 43 -5.33 -3.96 -5.36
N LEU A 44 -5.06 -3.95 -4.05
CA LEU A 44 -4.87 -2.71 -3.27
C LEU A 44 -3.75 -1.82 -3.82
N LEU A 45 -2.69 -2.42 -4.38
CA LEU A 45 -1.57 -1.68 -4.94
C LEU A 45 -1.67 -1.44 -6.46
N ARG A 46 -2.70 -1.99 -7.11
CA ARG A 46 -2.82 -2.06 -8.57
C ARG A 46 -1.67 -2.86 -9.21
N GLY A 47 -1.28 -3.96 -8.57
CA GLY A 47 -0.29 -4.93 -9.02
C GLY A 47 -0.63 -5.50 -10.39
N GLY A 48 0.37 -5.60 -11.27
CA GLY A 48 0.17 -6.05 -12.65
C GLY A 48 -0.48 -5.02 -13.57
N ILE A 49 -0.93 -3.87 -13.05
CA ILE A 49 -1.48 -2.76 -13.84
C ILE A 49 -0.50 -1.59 -13.85
N CYS A 50 -0.22 -1.01 -12.68
CA CYS A 50 0.69 0.12 -12.51
C CYS A 50 1.79 -0.13 -11.45
N HIS A 51 1.64 -1.18 -10.63
CA HIS A 51 2.63 -1.59 -9.65
C HIS A 51 3.37 -2.86 -10.11
N SER A 52 4.70 -2.81 -10.09
CA SER A 52 5.59 -3.92 -10.49
C SER A 52 5.32 -4.43 -11.92
N VAL A 53 5.38 -3.51 -12.89
CA VAL A 53 5.13 -3.80 -14.33
C VAL A 53 6.25 -3.26 -15.22
N GLN A 54 6.35 -3.78 -16.44
CA GLN A 54 7.24 -3.22 -17.45
C GLN A 54 6.74 -1.83 -17.90
N LEU A 55 7.67 -0.96 -18.32
CA LEU A 55 7.35 0.43 -18.72
C LEU A 55 6.31 0.50 -19.83
N THR A 56 6.42 -0.37 -20.84
CA THR A 56 5.46 -0.44 -21.95
C THR A 56 4.05 -0.76 -21.47
N ALA A 57 3.91 -1.68 -20.52
CA ALA A 57 2.62 -2.02 -19.90
C ALA A 57 2.08 -0.85 -19.07
N ALA A 58 2.92 -0.17 -18.28
CA ALA A 58 2.51 1.00 -17.50
C ALA A 58 1.95 2.12 -18.40
N ILE A 59 2.59 2.38 -19.55
CA ILE A 59 2.12 3.37 -20.52
C ILE A 59 0.80 2.90 -21.14
N SER A 60 0.73 1.65 -21.61
CA SER A 60 -0.47 1.08 -22.25
C SER A 60 -1.69 1.05 -21.32
N ASN A 61 -1.47 0.81 -20.02
CA ASN A 61 -2.53 0.80 -19.01
C ASN A 61 -2.94 2.21 -18.55
N GLY A 62 -2.33 3.26 -19.13
CA GLY A 62 -2.62 4.64 -18.78
C GLY A 62 -2.21 5.00 -17.36
N CYS A 63 -1.14 4.40 -16.82
CA CYS A 63 -0.60 4.72 -15.50
C CYS A 63 0.12 6.08 -15.47
N ILE A 64 0.48 6.61 -16.64
CA ILE A 64 1.22 7.87 -16.78
C ILE A 64 0.36 8.83 -17.59
N LYS A 65 -0.23 9.83 -16.93
CA LYS A 65 -1.15 10.81 -17.54
C LYS A 65 -0.40 12.07 -17.98
N ASN A 66 -0.91 12.75 -19.00
CA ASN A 66 -0.37 13.99 -19.56
C ASN A 66 -1.34 15.19 -19.43
N GLY A 67 -2.28 15.14 -18.48
CA GLY A 67 -3.24 16.22 -18.21
C GLY A 67 -2.74 17.24 -17.20
N LYS A 68 -3.46 18.37 -17.10
CA LYS A 68 -3.29 19.33 -16.00
C LYS A 68 -3.68 18.69 -14.66
N HIS A 69 -3.25 19.29 -13.54
CA HIS A 69 -3.58 18.83 -12.19
C HIS A 69 -3.17 17.37 -11.91
N ASN A 70 -2.02 16.97 -12.48
CA ASN A 70 -1.50 15.62 -12.34
C ASN A 70 -0.62 15.48 -11.09
N ILE A 71 -1.00 14.56 -10.20
CA ILE A 71 -0.18 14.08 -9.08
C ILE A 71 0.50 12.78 -9.50
N PHE A 72 1.82 12.80 -9.58
CA PHE A 72 2.62 11.67 -10.00
C PHE A 72 3.23 10.95 -8.79
N ILE A 73 2.72 9.76 -8.49
CA ILE A 73 3.20 8.92 -7.39
C ILE A 73 4.39 8.08 -7.84
N ILE A 74 5.51 8.16 -7.10
CA ILE A 74 6.70 7.32 -7.29
C ILE A 74 7.19 6.72 -5.96
N GLY A 75 7.72 5.50 -6.00
CA GLY A 75 8.34 4.85 -4.85
C GLY A 75 8.13 3.34 -4.83
N ASP A 76 8.27 2.73 -3.66
CA ASP A 76 8.01 1.31 -3.47
C ASP A 76 6.52 1.02 -3.18
N SER A 77 6.20 -0.17 -2.65
CA SER A 77 4.83 -0.53 -2.27
C SER A 77 4.18 0.42 -1.26
N TYR A 78 4.95 1.15 -0.45
CA TYR A 78 4.42 2.17 0.48
C TYR A 78 3.87 3.37 -0.29
N ALA A 79 4.52 3.75 -1.41
CA ALA A 79 3.98 4.79 -2.28
C ALA A 79 2.73 4.31 -3.03
N ALA A 80 2.71 3.05 -3.47
CA ALA A 80 1.53 2.46 -4.11
C ALA A 80 0.31 2.45 -3.17
N ALA A 81 0.52 2.22 -1.87
CA ALA A 81 -0.53 2.22 -0.86
C ALA A 81 -1.23 3.59 -0.70
N LEU A 82 -0.59 4.69 -1.09
CA LEU A 82 -1.20 6.03 -1.07
C LEU A 82 -2.33 6.20 -2.10
N PHE A 83 -2.33 5.39 -3.17
CA PHE A 83 -3.23 5.56 -4.30
C PHE A 83 -4.70 5.56 -3.88
N ASN A 84 -5.13 4.59 -3.08
CA ASN A 84 -6.54 4.44 -2.71
C ASN A 84 -7.05 5.62 -1.88
N GLY A 85 -6.26 6.08 -0.91
CA GLY A 85 -6.61 7.24 -0.09
C GLY A 85 -6.67 8.53 -0.90
N LEU A 86 -5.71 8.73 -1.82
CA LEU A 86 -5.70 9.90 -2.69
C LEU A 86 -6.86 9.88 -3.69
N SER A 87 -7.12 8.75 -4.34
CA SER A 87 -8.25 8.58 -5.26
C SER A 87 -9.58 8.88 -4.56
N HIS A 88 -9.79 8.26 -3.39
CA HIS A 88 -11.00 8.49 -2.61
C HIS A 88 -11.18 9.96 -2.20
N TYR A 89 -10.09 10.64 -1.85
CA TYR A 89 -10.15 12.07 -1.52
C TYR A 89 -10.52 12.94 -2.71
N ILE A 90 -9.91 12.70 -3.88
CA ILE A 90 -10.20 13.42 -5.13
C ILE A 90 -11.68 13.26 -5.51
N ASP A 91 -12.16 12.01 -5.51
CA ASP A 91 -13.54 11.67 -5.86
C ASP A 91 -14.54 12.34 -4.91
N ASN A 92 -14.32 12.24 -3.59
CA ASN A 92 -15.20 12.84 -2.59
C ASN A 92 -15.24 14.38 -2.63
N LYS A 93 -14.17 15.01 -3.13
CA LYS A 93 -14.10 16.47 -3.29
C LYS A 93 -14.59 16.95 -4.65
N GLY A 94 -14.89 16.05 -5.59
CA GLY A 94 -15.20 16.41 -6.97
C GLY A 94 -14.05 17.19 -7.63
N SER A 95 -12.81 16.86 -7.24
CA SER A 95 -11.61 17.53 -7.73
C SER A 95 -11.28 17.05 -9.15
N ASP A 96 -10.72 17.93 -9.97
CA ASP A 96 -10.27 17.61 -11.34
C ASP A 96 -8.82 17.11 -11.40
N TYR A 97 -8.18 16.92 -10.24
CA TYR A 97 -6.86 16.31 -10.14
C TYR A 97 -6.87 14.87 -10.63
N ILE A 98 -5.81 14.48 -11.33
CA ILE A 98 -5.61 13.13 -11.85
C ILE A 98 -4.35 12.51 -11.24
N ILE A 99 -4.30 11.17 -11.22
CA ILE A 99 -3.19 10.43 -10.59
C ILE A 99 -2.42 9.65 -11.64
N SER A 100 -1.10 9.88 -11.69
CA SER A 100 -0.13 8.99 -12.34
C SER A 100 0.59 8.14 -11.30
N GLN A 101 1.00 6.92 -11.66
CA GLN A 101 1.68 6.00 -10.75
C GLN A 101 2.78 5.22 -11.47
N MET A 102 3.99 5.27 -10.94
CA MET A 102 5.09 4.36 -11.28
C MET A 102 5.76 3.88 -9.99
N THR A 103 5.36 2.68 -9.55
CA THR A 103 5.79 2.11 -8.26
C THR A 103 6.16 0.65 -8.43
N ASP A 104 7.15 0.17 -7.70
CA ASP A 104 7.58 -1.24 -7.80
C ASP A 104 8.05 -1.75 -6.43
N GLY A 105 7.71 -3.00 -6.12
CA GLY A 105 8.10 -3.63 -4.86
C GLY A 105 9.62 -3.61 -4.64
N ASN A 106 10.02 -3.22 -3.42
CA ASN A 106 11.43 -3.03 -3.04
C ASN A 106 12.22 -2.04 -3.93
N ALA A 107 11.57 -1.11 -4.66
CA ALA A 107 12.25 -0.11 -5.49
C ALA A 107 11.95 1.32 -5.01
N PRO A 108 12.59 1.79 -3.92
CA PRO A 108 12.39 3.14 -3.42
C PRO A 108 12.78 4.20 -4.46
N PRO A 109 12.34 5.47 -4.30
CA PRO A 109 12.66 6.56 -5.21
C PRO A 109 14.09 7.10 -4.96
N LEU A 110 15.04 6.18 -4.82
CA LEU A 110 16.43 6.41 -4.45
C LEU A 110 17.34 5.62 -5.39
N PHE A 111 18.44 6.23 -5.83
CA PHE A 111 19.41 5.61 -6.74
C PHE A 111 20.37 4.70 -5.97
N VAL A 112 19.87 3.54 -5.54
CA VAL A 112 20.64 2.49 -4.86
C VAL A 112 20.95 1.35 -5.84
N ASP A 113 22.17 0.82 -5.81
CA ASP A 113 22.55 -0.35 -6.58
C ASP A 113 21.94 -1.62 -5.95
N GLY A 114 20.69 -1.86 -6.30
CA GLY A 114 19.87 -2.96 -5.80
C GLY A 114 18.87 -3.43 -6.84
N LYS A 115 18.11 -4.46 -6.45
CA LYS A 115 17.08 -5.08 -7.30
C LYS A 115 15.70 -4.97 -6.69
N ASP A 116 14.70 -4.75 -7.53
CA ASP A 116 13.29 -4.87 -7.16
C ASP A 116 12.88 -6.35 -7.00
N ASP A 117 11.63 -6.59 -6.61
CA ASP A 117 11.12 -7.97 -6.42
C ASP A 117 11.17 -8.81 -7.71
N LEU A 118 11.14 -8.16 -8.89
CA LEU A 118 11.25 -8.79 -10.21
C LEU A 118 12.69 -8.87 -10.73
N GLN A 119 13.70 -8.65 -9.88
CA GLN A 119 15.13 -8.74 -10.20
C GLN A 119 15.66 -7.69 -11.19
N ARG A 120 14.92 -6.59 -11.40
CA ARG A 120 15.28 -5.44 -12.23
C ARG A 120 16.07 -4.42 -11.41
N SER A 121 16.95 -3.67 -12.07
CA SER A 121 17.77 -2.64 -11.40
C SER A 121 16.91 -1.47 -10.90
N VAL A 122 17.04 -1.12 -9.62
CA VAL A 122 16.38 0.05 -9.03
C VAL A 122 16.84 1.35 -9.69
N ILE A 123 18.11 1.45 -10.09
CA ILE A 123 18.64 2.59 -10.84
C ILE A 123 17.92 2.75 -12.18
N THR A 124 17.76 1.66 -12.94
CA THR A 124 17.04 1.68 -14.22
C THR A 124 15.58 2.10 -14.04
N LEU A 125 14.90 1.56 -13.01
CA LEU A 125 13.52 1.94 -12.70
C LEU A 125 13.40 3.43 -12.38
N ASN A 126 14.31 3.98 -11.56
CA ASN A 126 14.30 5.40 -11.23
C ASN A 126 14.65 6.30 -12.44
N ASN A 127 15.57 5.89 -13.31
CA ASN A 127 15.82 6.61 -14.56
C ASN A 127 14.55 6.68 -15.43
N ASN A 128 13.80 5.59 -15.54
CA ASN A 128 12.53 5.58 -16.28
C ASN A 128 11.50 6.51 -15.64
N ARG A 129 11.36 6.49 -14.31
CA ARG A 129 10.45 7.40 -13.58
C ARG A 129 10.79 8.87 -13.87
N ILE A 130 12.07 9.24 -13.80
CA ILE A 130 12.52 10.60 -14.09
C ILE A 130 12.27 10.99 -15.55
N ASN A 131 12.46 10.08 -16.51
CA ASN A 131 12.17 10.33 -17.91
C ASN A 131 10.68 10.58 -18.16
N GLU A 132 9.80 9.82 -17.51
CA GLU A 132 8.36 9.99 -17.65
C GLU A 132 7.87 11.28 -16.96
N ILE A 133 8.39 11.61 -15.79
CA ILE A 133 8.16 12.91 -15.12
C ILE A 133 8.60 14.05 -16.04
N LYS A 134 9.79 13.94 -16.66
CA LYS A 134 10.27 14.92 -17.64
C LYS A 134 9.34 15.04 -18.84
N ARG A 135 8.78 13.93 -19.32
CA ARG A 135 7.88 13.91 -20.48
C ARG A 135 6.53 14.57 -20.20
N VAL A 136 5.93 14.32 -19.03
CA VAL A 136 4.57 14.80 -18.74
C VAL A 136 4.51 16.08 -17.92
N GLN A 137 5.62 16.51 -17.31
CA GLN A 137 5.71 17.71 -16.47
C GLN A 137 4.54 17.81 -15.47
N PRO A 138 4.39 16.83 -14.56
CA PRO A 138 3.27 16.80 -13.62
C PRO A 138 3.32 18.01 -12.68
N GLU A 139 2.17 18.42 -12.17
CA GLU A 139 2.07 19.54 -11.23
C GLU A 139 2.70 19.19 -9.88
N VAL A 140 2.53 17.94 -9.44
CA VAL A 140 3.05 17.44 -8.16
C VAL A 140 3.72 16.09 -8.39
N VAL A 141 4.88 15.88 -7.76
CA VAL A 141 5.48 14.54 -7.59
C VAL A 141 5.35 14.16 -6.13
N LEU A 142 4.63 13.08 -5.85
CA LEU A 142 4.42 12.54 -4.51
C LEU A 142 5.27 11.28 -4.32
N LEU A 143 6.11 11.25 -3.29
CA LEU A 143 7.07 10.18 -3.07
C LEU A 143 7.15 9.74 -1.60
N THR A 144 7.32 8.44 -1.39
CA THR A 144 7.59 7.82 -0.08
C THR A 144 8.22 6.43 -0.27
N TRP A 145 8.74 5.84 0.80
CA TRP A 145 9.34 4.51 0.78
C TRP A 145 9.39 3.84 2.15
N SER A 146 9.66 2.54 2.18
CA SER A 146 10.02 1.79 3.38
C SER A 146 11.45 2.13 3.81
N VAL A 147 11.59 2.96 4.85
CA VAL A 147 12.89 3.39 5.40
C VAL A 147 13.78 2.22 5.87
N ARG A 148 13.16 1.09 6.25
CA ARG A 148 13.87 -0.13 6.66
C ARG A 148 13.88 -1.22 5.57
N GLY A 149 13.41 -0.90 4.37
CA GLY A 149 13.44 -1.82 3.22
C GLY A 149 14.87 -2.15 2.80
N THR A 150 15.06 -3.26 2.10
CA THR A 150 16.38 -3.77 1.67
C THR A 150 17.14 -2.75 0.82
N ASN A 151 16.45 -2.02 -0.05
CA ASN A 151 17.03 -0.95 -0.86
C ASN A 151 16.83 0.45 -0.24
N GLY A 152 16.40 0.52 1.03
CA GLY A 152 16.18 1.78 1.75
C GLY A 152 17.48 2.45 2.19
N VAL A 153 17.37 3.67 2.73
CA VAL A 153 18.52 4.34 3.36
C VAL A 153 18.72 3.77 4.75
N HIS A 154 19.75 2.95 4.93
CA HIS A 154 20.19 2.55 6.26
C HIS A 154 21.02 3.67 6.90
N ASP A 155 20.61 4.14 8.09
CA ASP A 155 21.40 5.08 8.86
C ASP A 155 22.68 4.37 9.35
N LYS A 156 23.83 4.70 8.76
CA LYS A 156 25.13 4.04 9.04
C LYS A 156 25.64 4.28 10.47
N LYS A 157 24.96 5.11 11.28
CA LYS A 157 25.42 5.54 12.61
C LYS A 157 24.80 4.80 13.80
N LEU A 158 23.97 3.78 13.58
CA LEU A 158 23.34 2.99 14.65
C LEU A 158 23.77 1.50 14.67
N ALA A 159 24.89 1.16 14.03
CA ALA A 159 25.53 -0.15 14.12
C ALA A 159 26.83 -0.08 14.93
#